data_AF-T1AG55-F1
#
_entry.id   AF-T1AG55-F1
#
_cell.length_a   1.000
_cell.length_b   1.000
_cell.length_c   1.000
_cell.angle_alpha   90.00
_cell.angle_beta   90.00
_cell.angle_gamma   90.00
#
_symmetry.space_group_name_H-M   'P 1'
#
loop_
_entity.id
_entity.type
_entity.pdbx_description
1 polymer ?
#
loop_
_entity_poly.entity_id
_entity_poly.type
_entity_poly.pdbx_seq_one_letter_code
_entity_poly.pdbx_strand_id
1 'polypeptide(L)'
;RAKIGRALTGQQATAELQRKYGGDPDKCVICQYYKYFFEPDDKKLKKIFDAERDGSMLAGEHKAALADTINAYLRKHRQRRERYREKLDDFIVRS
;
A
#
# COMPACT_ATOMS: atom_id res chain seq x y z
N ARG A 1 -5.48 0.98 -10.09
CA ARG A 1 -4.03 0.76 -10.33
C ARG A 1 -3.29 2.06 -10.72
N ALA A 2 -3.81 2.91 -11.62
CA ALA A 2 -3.13 4.13 -12.08
C ALA A 2 -2.63 5.09 -10.97
N LYS A 3 -3.40 5.30 -9.90
CA LYS A 3 -2.99 6.15 -8.75
C LYS A 3 -1.72 5.63 -8.07
N ILE A 4 -1.62 4.32 -7.83
CA ILE A 4 -0.45 3.69 -7.18
C ILE A 4 0.74 3.62 -8.14
N GLY A 5 0.50 3.40 -9.43
CA GLY A 5 1.57 3.41 -10.45
C GLY A 5 2.38 4.71 -10.49
N ARG A 6 1.73 5.84 -10.19
CA ARG A 6 2.34 7.18 -10.16
C ARG A 6 2.87 7.61 -8.78
N ALA A 7 2.72 6.77 -7.76
CA ALA A 7 3.19 7.13 -6.42
C ALA A 7 4.72 7.28 -6.39
N LEU A 8 5.19 8.25 -5.59
CA LEU A 8 6.61 8.48 -5.36
C LEU A 8 7.19 7.36 -4.50
N THR A 9 8.38 6.92 -4.85
CA THR A 9 9.14 5.87 -4.15
C THR A 9 10.47 6.42 -3.70
N GLY A 10 11.09 5.79 -2.70
CA GLY A 10 12.48 6.08 -2.32
C GLY A 10 13.51 5.34 -3.17
N GLN A 11 13.06 4.62 -4.20
CA GLN A 11 13.90 3.81 -5.08
C GLN A 11 14.66 4.61 -6.14
N GLN A 12 15.68 3.99 -6.71
CA GLN A 12 16.55 4.59 -7.72
C GLN A 12 15.89 4.71 -9.10
N ALA A 13 16.49 5.54 -9.96
CA ALA A 13 16.00 5.82 -11.31
C ALA A 13 16.02 4.61 -12.24
N THR A 14 16.92 3.64 -12.03
CA THR A 14 17.04 2.42 -12.84
C THR A 14 17.06 1.18 -11.96
N ALA A 15 16.64 0.04 -12.51
CA ALA A 15 16.67 -1.24 -11.80
C ALA A 15 18.10 -1.66 -11.41
N GLU A 16 19.10 -1.35 -12.24
CA GLU A 16 20.50 -1.61 -11.93
C GLU A 16 20.96 -0.81 -10.70
N LEU A 17 20.67 0.50 -10.68
CA LEU A 17 21.01 1.34 -9.53
C LEU A 17 20.26 0.90 -8.27
N GLN A 18 18.98 0.52 -8.40
CA GLN A 18 18.18 0.02 -7.28
C GLN A 18 18.81 -1.24 -6.70
N ARG A 19 19.22 -2.21 -7.54
CA ARG A 19 19.88 -3.43 -7.06
C ARG A 19 21.25 -3.18 -6.44
N LYS A 20 21.96 -2.15 -6.92
CA LYS A 20 23.31 -1.83 -6.44
C LYS A 20 23.33 -1.03 -5.14
N TYR A 21 22.44 -0.05 -5.03
CA TYR A 21 22.47 0.95 -3.95
C TYR A 21 21.24 0.91 -3.04
N GLY A 22 20.20 0.16 -3.41
CA GLY A 22 18.94 0.16 -2.69
C GLY A 22 18.18 1.48 -2.77
N GLY A 23 17.07 1.54 -2.04
CA GLY A 23 16.21 2.71 -1.89
C GLY A 23 16.11 3.22 -0.46
N ASP A 24 15.35 4.29 -0.27
CA ASP A 24 15.08 4.93 1.01
C ASP A 24 13.59 4.72 1.41
N PRO A 25 13.27 3.69 2.22
CA PRO A 25 11.90 3.40 2.63
C PRO A 25 11.20 4.54 3.35
N ASP A 26 11.94 5.42 4.03
CA ASP A 26 11.36 6.54 4.79
C ASP A 26 10.80 7.62 3.84
N LYS A 27 11.37 7.73 2.63
CA LYS A 27 10.89 8.59 1.54
C LYS A 27 9.92 7.90 0.59
N CYS A 28 9.56 6.65 0.84
CA CYS A 28 8.71 5.87 -0.05
C CYS A 28 7.23 5.93 0.36
N VAL A 29 6.39 6.52 -0.49
CA VAL A 29 4.94 6.57 -0.24
C VAL A 29 4.34 5.16 -0.19
N ILE A 30 4.88 4.22 -0.97
CA ILE A 30 4.42 2.81 -0.95
C ILE A 30 4.68 2.17 0.42
N CYS A 31 5.88 2.35 0.98
CA CYS A 31 6.22 1.89 2.33
C CYS A 31 5.30 2.51 3.40
N GLN A 32 5.01 3.81 3.29
CA GLN A 32 4.12 4.50 4.22
C GLN A 32 2.69 3.95 4.19
N TYR A 33 2.17 3.60 3.00
CA TYR A 33 0.86 2.97 2.88
C TYR A 33 0.80 1.62 3.62
N TYR A 34 1.83 0.78 3.48
CA TYR A 34 1.92 -0.46 4.24
C TYR A 34 1.95 -0.19 5.74
N LYS A 35 2.86 0.69 6.20
CA LYS A 35 3.05 1.03 7.61
C LYS A 35 1.78 1.53 8.29
N TYR A 36 1.03 2.42 7.65
CA TYR A 36 -0.10 3.08 8.29
C TYR A 36 -1.45 2.40 8.08
N PHE A 37 -1.61 1.59 7.02
CA PHE A 37 -2.93 1.10 6.64
C PHE A 37 -3.01 -0.38 6.28
N PHE A 38 -1.97 -0.97 5.70
CA PHE A 38 -2.12 -2.20 4.93
C PHE A 38 -1.27 -3.39 5.39
N GLU A 39 -0.32 -3.22 6.32
CA GLU A 39 0.42 -4.33 6.92
C GLU A 39 0.49 -4.18 8.45
N PRO A 40 -0.33 -4.93 9.21
CA PRO A 40 -0.32 -4.90 10.67
C PRO A 40 0.76 -5.80 11.29
N ASP A 41 1.38 -6.71 10.53
CA ASP A 41 2.46 -7.57 11.03
C ASP A 41 3.82 -6.86 10.86
N ASP A 42 4.38 -6.40 11.97
CA ASP A 42 5.67 -5.70 12.01
C ASP A 42 6.81 -6.49 11.35
N LYS A 43 6.78 -7.84 11.39
CA LYS A 43 7.81 -8.65 10.75
C LYS A 43 7.69 -8.59 9.23
N LYS A 44 6.46 -8.61 8.70
CA LYS A 44 6.23 -8.44 7.25
C LYS A 44 6.52 -7.02 6.80
N LEU A 45 6.10 -6.04 7.59
CA LEU A 45 6.41 -4.63 7.34
C LEU A 45 7.92 -4.40 7.26
N LYS A 46 8.66 -4.95 8.22
CA LYS A 46 10.12 -4.88 8.21
C LYS A 46 10.72 -5.49 6.94
N LYS A 47 10.24 -6.66 6.51
CA LYS A 47 10.69 -7.30 5.26
C LYS A 47 10.46 -6.42 4.03
N ILE A 48 9.31 -5.73 3.94
CA ILE A 48 9.03 -4.81 2.83
C ILE A 48 10.03 -3.65 2.83
N PHE A 49 10.28 -3.06 4.00
CA PHE A 49 11.24 -1.95 4.14
C PHE A 49 12.67 -2.39 3.83
N ASP A 50 13.08 -3.55 4.34
CA ASP A 50 14.41 -4.09 4.09
C ASP A 50 14.60 -4.41 2.60
N ALA A 51 13.59 -4.99 1.93
CA ALA A 51 13.67 -5.33 0.50
C ALA A 51 13.77 -4.09 -0.41
N GLU A 52 13.18 -2.96 -0.02
CA GLU A 52 13.43 -1.69 -0.71
C GLU A 52 14.83 -1.15 -0.39
N ARG A 53 15.26 -1.23 0.87
CA ARG A 53 16.57 -0.73 1.34
C ARG A 53 17.75 -1.48 0.75
N ASP A 54 17.63 -2.79 0.56
CA ASP A 54 18.70 -3.65 0.04
C ASP A 54 18.68 -3.78 -1.49
N GLY A 55 17.65 -3.26 -2.16
CA GLY A 55 17.55 -3.26 -3.61
C GLY A 55 16.96 -4.54 -4.22
N SER A 56 16.54 -5.51 -3.40
CA SER A 56 15.94 -6.76 -3.87
C SER A 56 14.55 -6.58 -4.48
N MET A 57 13.84 -5.50 -4.12
CA MET A 57 12.51 -5.18 -4.63
C MET A 57 12.52 -3.99 -5.58
N LEU A 58 11.95 -4.18 -6.79
CA LEU A 58 11.82 -3.11 -7.79
C LEU A 58 10.50 -2.35 -7.68
N ALA A 59 10.50 -1.09 -8.12
CA ALA A 59 9.38 -0.18 -7.92
C ALA A 59 8.09 -0.66 -8.59
N GLY A 60 8.21 -1.30 -9.76
CA GLY A 60 7.07 -1.87 -10.48
C GLY A 60 6.39 -2.99 -9.68
N GLU A 61 7.18 -3.91 -9.14
CA GLU A 61 6.70 -5.03 -8.31
C GLU A 61 6.12 -4.51 -6.99
N HIS A 62 6.80 -3.57 -6.35
CA HIS A 62 6.37 -2.96 -5.09
C HIS A 62 5.01 -2.26 -5.24
N LYS A 63 4.85 -1.44 -6.30
CA LYS A 63 3.60 -0.75 -6.64
C LYS A 63 2.49 -1.73 -7.01
N ALA A 64 2.79 -2.79 -7.75
CA ALA A 64 1.82 -3.81 -8.12
C ALA A 64 1.27 -4.53 -6.89
N ALA A 65 2.16 -4.97 -5.99
CA ALA A 65 1.79 -5.62 -4.74
C ALA A 65 0.87 -4.74 -3.89
N LEU A 66 1.21 -3.45 -3.70
CA LEU A 66 0.36 -2.55 -2.90
C LEU A 66 -0.99 -2.32 -3.58
N ALA A 67 -1.00 -2.17 -4.91
CA ALA A 67 -2.25 -1.97 -5.63
C ALA A 67 -3.21 -3.16 -5.45
N ASP A 68 -2.69 -4.39 -5.39
CA ASP A 68 -3.50 -5.58 -5.16
C ASP A 68 -4.04 -5.66 -3.74
N THR A 69 -3.20 -5.33 -2.75
CA THR A 69 -3.62 -5.19 -1.35
C THR A 69 -4.76 -4.18 -1.19
N ILE A 70 -4.61 -2.98 -1.78
CA ILE A 70 -5.64 -1.93 -1.74
C ILE A 70 -6.92 -2.39 -2.45
N ASN A 71 -6.81 -3.04 -3.61
CA ASN A 71 -7.98 -3.51 -4.33
C ASN A 71 -8.74 -4.57 -3.52
N ALA A 72 -8.03 -5.49 -2.86
CA ALA A 72 -8.63 -6.47 -1.97
C ALA A 72 -9.34 -5.81 -0.78
N TYR A 73 -8.68 -4.85 -0.14
CA TYR A 73 -9.27 -4.06 0.94
C TYR A 73 -10.55 -3.34 0.48
N LEU A 74 -10.49 -2.60 -0.64
CA LEU A 74 -11.61 -1.85 -1.16
C LEU A 74 -12.80 -2.73 -1.56
N ARG A 75 -12.57 -3.95 -2.07
CA ARG A 75 -13.64 -4.92 -2.34
C ARG A 75 -14.37 -5.28 -1.04
N LYS A 76 -13.63 -5.68 -0.01
CA LYS A 76 -14.20 -6.01 1.32
C LYS A 76 -14.90 -4.81 1.95
N HIS A 77 -14.29 -3.63 1.87
CA HIS A 77 -14.86 -2.40 2.41
C HIS A 77 -16.19 -2.06 1.73
N ARG A 78 -16.28 -2.13 0.38
CA ARG A 78 -17.53 -1.90 -0.35
C ARG A 78 -18.61 -2.91 0.02
N GLN A 79 -18.29 -4.19 0.16
CA GLN A 79 -19.25 -5.21 0.60
C GLN A 79 -19.79 -4.91 1.99
N ARG A 80 -18.93 -4.54 2.95
CA ARG A 80 -19.36 -4.14 4.29
C ARG A 80 -20.27 -2.91 4.23
N ARG A 81 -19.87 -1.88 3.47
CA ARG A 81 -20.68 -0.65 3.31
C ARG A 81 -22.06 -0.95 2.75
N GLU A 82 -22.16 -1.81 1.73
CA GLU A 82 -23.44 -2.16 1.12
C GLU A 82 -24.37 -2.87 2.11
N ARG A 83 -23.83 -3.84 2.88
CA ARG A 83 -24.58 -4.57 3.90
C ARG A 83 -25.25 -3.67 4.95
N TYR A 84 -24.65 -2.53 5.25
CA TYR A 84 -25.16 -1.58 6.25
C TYR A 84 -25.90 -0.39 5.65
N ARG A 85 -26.00 -0.29 4.31
CA ARG A 85 -26.67 0.84 3.66
C ARG A 85 -28.14 0.95 4.07
N GLU A 86 -28.85 -0.18 4.10
CA GLU A 86 -30.27 -0.23 4.46
C GLU A 86 -30.52 0.01 5.95
N LYS A 87 -29.49 -0.16 6.79
CA LYS A 87 -29.58 0.08 8.24
C LYS A 87 -29.24 1.52 8.62
N LEU A 88 -28.84 2.37 7.67
CA LEU A 88 -28.44 3.74 7.99
C LEU A 88 -29.58 4.56 8.58
N ASP A 89 -30.82 4.35 8.11
CA ASP A 89 -31.99 5.05 8.61
C ASP A 89 -32.30 4.68 10.08
N ASP A 90 -31.89 3.49 10.56
CA ASP A 90 -32.05 3.07 11.96
C ASP A 90 -31.16 3.90 12.93
N PHE A 91 -30.10 4.53 12.42
CA PHE A 91 -29.11 5.26 13.22
C PHE A 91 -29.17 6.78 13.03
N ILE A 92 -29.91 7.28 12.04
CA ILE A 92 -30.03 8.72 11.78
C ILE A 92 -31.32 9.23 12.40
N VAL A 93 -31.19 9.99 13.50
CA VAL A 93 -32.32 10.77 14.04
C VAL A 93 -32.58 11.94 13.10
N ARG A 94 -33.75 11.95 12.47
CA ARG A 94 -34.23 13.09 11.67
C ARG A 94 -35.04 13.99 12.60
N SER A 95 -34.53 15.19 12.87
CA SER A 95 -35.22 16.27 13.58
C SER A 95 -36.16 17.04 12.66
#